data_AF-A0A345HAP2-F1
#
_entry.id   AF-A0A345HAP2-F1
#
_cell.length_a   1.000
_cell.length_b   1.000
_cell.length_c   1.000
_cell.angle_alpha   90.00
_cell.angle_beta   90.00
_cell.angle_gamma   90.00
#
_symmetry.space_group_name_H-M   'P 1'
#
loop_
_entity.id
_entity.type
_entity.pdbx_description
1 polymer ?
#
loop_
_entity_poly.entity_id
_entity_poly.type
_entity_poly.pdbx_seq_one_letter_code
_entity_poly.pdbx_strand_id
1 'polypeptide(L)'
;MTNYLNKKGYEVSANEIATLNGINTFIEYNNSEKLVIPEAYFFNKDGYLISGFEGTGCGMAISNIDEISNASSDNKEHFKDWITNYNFLSSDNTEASYDAYVIINWAMFVDGMNDDTSYNWYKSLKNNKDLNIRIIFLNLDIQENWKLSDDNKKVLGLE
;
A
#
# COMPACT_ATOMS: atom_id res chain seq x y z
N MET A 1 -2.19 6.44 -13.65
CA MET A 1 -1.18 6.09 -12.63
C MET A 1 0.24 6.56 -13.00
N THR A 2 1.01 5.89 -13.86
CA THR A 2 2.44 6.23 -14.09
C THR A 2 2.69 7.67 -14.54
N ASN A 3 1.84 8.21 -15.43
CA ASN A 3 1.94 9.61 -15.85
C ASN A 3 1.70 10.60 -14.69
N TYR A 4 0.86 10.25 -13.71
CA TYR A 4 0.62 11.08 -12.53
C TYR A 4 1.86 11.12 -11.63
N LEU A 5 2.41 9.94 -11.30
CA LEU A 5 3.63 9.81 -10.51
C LEU A 5 4.79 10.60 -11.13
N ASN A 6 4.98 10.46 -12.44
CA ASN A 6 6.01 11.21 -13.18
C ASN A 6 5.81 12.73 -13.10
N LYS A 7 4.57 13.21 -13.22
CA LYS A 7 4.26 14.65 -13.10
C LYS A 7 4.53 15.20 -11.70
N LYS A 8 4.31 14.38 -10.66
CA LYS A 8 4.63 14.71 -9.27
C LYS A 8 6.13 14.56 -8.94
N GLY A 9 6.93 13.98 -9.83
CA GLY A 9 8.33 13.65 -9.56
C GLY A 9 8.48 12.52 -8.55
N TYR A 10 7.50 11.63 -8.45
CA TYR A 10 7.56 10.47 -7.57
C TYR A 10 8.28 9.32 -8.26
N GLU A 11 9.45 8.97 -7.74
CA GLU A 11 10.30 7.91 -8.26
C GLU A 11 9.97 6.60 -7.55
N VAL A 12 8.96 5.87 -8.05
CA VAL A 12 8.52 4.58 -7.50
C VAL A 12 8.82 3.47 -8.51
N SER A 13 9.43 2.38 -8.07
CA SER A 13 9.76 1.24 -8.94
C SER A 13 8.50 0.55 -9.47
N ALA A 14 8.46 0.20 -10.75
CA ALA A 14 7.26 -0.39 -11.37
C ALA A 14 6.83 -1.74 -10.76
N ASN A 15 7.75 -2.51 -10.19
CA ASN A 15 7.49 -3.76 -9.48
C ASN A 15 7.04 -3.56 -8.02
N GLU A 16 6.98 -2.32 -7.54
CA GLU A 16 6.46 -1.95 -6.21
C GLU A 16 5.08 -1.31 -6.33
N ILE A 17 4.66 -0.90 -7.52
CA ILE A 17 3.34 -0.32 -7.77
C ILE A 17 2.32 -1.43 -8.02
N ALA A 18 1.22 -1.39 -7.30
CA ALA A 18 0.11 -2.32 -7.48
C ALA A 18 -1.25 -1.62 -7.39
N THR A 19 -2.29 -2.30 -7.87
CA THR A 19 -3.70 -1.93 -7.67
C THR A 19 -4.47 -3.13 -7.14
N LEU A 20 -5.69 -2.93 -6.61
CA LEU A 20 -6.55 -4.08 -6.28
C LEU A 20 -6.99 -4.83 -7.55
N ASN A 21 -7.26 -6.14 -7.40
CA ASN A 21 -7.62 -7.03 -8.51
C ASN A 21 -8.96 -6.73 -9.16
N GLY A 22 -9.88 -6.10 -8.44
CA GLY A 22 -11.22 -5.84 -8.93
C GLY A 22 -12.12 -5.20 -7.88
N ILE A 23 -13.34 -4.91 -8.30
CA ILE A 23 -14.35 -4.27 -7.47
C ILE A 23 -14.74 -5.09 -6.23
N ASN A 24 -14.73 -6.42 -6.31
CA ASN A 24 -15.04 -7.27 -5.16
C ASN A 24 -13.99 -7.09 -4.05
N THR A 25 -12.70 -7.12 -4.40
CA THR A 25 -11.61 -6.84 -3.47
C THR A 25 -11.70 -5.43 -2.90
N PHE A 26 -12.06 -4.44 -3.72
CA PHE A 26 -12.28 -3.07 -3.24
C PHE A 26 -13.41 -3.00 -2.19
N ILE A 27 -14.53 -3.69 -2.42
CA ILE A 27 -15.65 -3.78 -1.46
C ILE A 27 -15.22 -4.49 -0.17
N GLU A 28 -14.46 -5.58 -0.26
CA GLU A 28 -13.92 -6.29 0.90
C GLU A 28 -12.98 -5.40 1.73
N TYR A 29 -12.12 -4.63 1.06
CA TYR A 29 -11.26 -3.64 1.71
C TYR A 29 -12.09 -2.55 2.38
N ASN A 30 -13.15 -2.05 1.72
CA ASN A 30 -14.05 -1.07 2.31
C ASN A 30 -14.72 -1.59 3.59
N ASN A 31 -15.25 -2.81 3.54
CA ASN A 31 -15.94 -3.44 4.68
C ASN A 31 -15.00 -3.76 5.85
N SER A 32 -13.70 -3.87 5.57
CA SER A 32 -12.66 -4.13 6.57
C SER A 32 -11.89 -2.89 6.98
N GLU A 33 -12.35 -1.69 6.58
CA GLU A 33 -11.71 -0.40 6.87
C GLU A 33 -10.26 -0.30 6.34
N LYS A 34 -9.95 -0.98 5.23
CA LYS A 34 -8.61 -1.04 4.60
C LYS A 34 -8.41 -0.07 3.44
N LEU A 35 -9.41 0.77 3.14
CA LEU A 35 -9.34 1.81 2.11
C LEU A 35 -8.86 3.17 2.64
N VAL A 36 -8.32 3.22 3.85
CA VAL A 36 -7.84 4.47 4.45
C VAL A 36 -6.62 4.98 3.68
N ILE A 37 -6.60 6.29 3.43
CA ILE A 37 -5.52 6.99 2.72
C ILE A 37 -5.24 8.34 3.42
N PRO A 38 -3.98 8.63 3.80
CA PRO A 38 -2.83 7.73 3.70
C PRO A 38 -2.89 6.67 4.80
N GLU A 39 -2.44 5.46 4.50
CA GLU A 39 -2.27 4.40 5.51
C GLU A 39 -1.09 3.52 5.14
N ALA A 40 -0.36 3.00 6.13
CA ALA A 40 0.67 2.00 5.88
C ALA A 40 0.55 0.83 6.85
N TYR A 41 0.56 -0.38 6.29
CA TYR A 41 0.51 -1.63 7.02
C TYR A 41 1.89 -2.25 7.05
N PHE A 42 2.36 -2.57 8.26
CA PHE A 42 3.69 -3.14 8.49
C PHE A 42 3.57 -4.60 8.83
N PHE A 43 4.41 -5.42 8.21
CA PHE A 43 4.48 -6.85 8.45
C PHE A 43 5.92 -7.21 8.84
N ASN A 44 6.06 -8.11 9.81
CA ASN A 44 7.37 -8.58 10.25
C ASN A 44 8.04 -9.45 9.16
N LYS A 45 9.29 -9.87 9.40
CA LYS A 45 10.05 -10.76 8.50
C LYS A 45 9.32 -12.06 8.13
N ASP A 46 8.46 -12.55 9.03
CA ASP A 46 7.70 -13.78 8.84
C ASP A 46 6.40 -13.53 8.04
N GLY A 47 6.11 -12.27 7.71
CA GLY A 47 4.97 -11.84 6.91
C GLY A 47 3.71 -11.55 7.72
N TYR A 48 3.74 -11.58 9.05
CA TYR A 48 2.56 -11.29 9.88
C TYR A 48 2.40 -9.81 10.14
N LEU A 49 1.15 -9.33 10.07
CA LEU A 49 0.80 -7.95 10.32
C LEU A 49 1.21 -7.55 11.74
N ILE A 50 1.69 -6.32 11.89
CA ILE A 50 2.09 -5.77 13.18
C ILE A 50 0.99 -4.90 13.72
N SER A 51 0.68 -5.10 14.99
CA SER A 51 -0.30 -4.33 15.74
C SER A 51 0.40 -3.27 16.59
N GLY A 52 -0.14 -2.05 16.61
CA GLY A 52 0.35 -0.98 17.49
C GLY A 52 1.62 -0.26 17.04
N PHE A 53 1.99 -0.33 15.75
CA PHE A 53 3.10 0.46 15.22
C PHE A 53 2.64 1.89 14.91
N GLU A 54 3.04 2.86 15.74
CA GLU A 54 2.64 4.28 15.62
C GLU A 54 3.45 5.08 14.58
N GLY A 55 4.20 4.42 13.70
CA GLY A 55 5.13 5.06 12.77
C GLY A 55 4.51 5.86 11.62
N THR A 56 3.18 5.93 11.52
CA THR A 56 2.41 6.55 10.42
C THR A 56 1.67 7.83 10.82
N GLY A 57 2.22 8.60 11.76
CA GLY A 57 1.69 9.92 12.10
C GLY A 57 1.67 10.88 10.89
N CYS A 58 0.62 11.71 10.82
CA CYS A 58 0.33 12.60 9.69
C CYS A 58 1.55 13.49 9.32
N GLY A 59 2.07 13.32 8.11
CA GLY A 59 3.18 14.12 7.56
C GLY A 59 4.59 13.78 8.07
N MET A 60 4.76 12.76 8.91
CA MET A 60 6.07 12.36 9.43
C MET A 60 6.73 11.28 8.56
N ALA A 61 8.05 11.37 8.39
CA ALA A 61 8.85 10.26 7.86
C ALA A 61 8.78 9.07 8.83
N ILE A 62 8.78 7.84 8.31
CA ILE A 62 8.84 6.63 9.15
C ILE A 62 10.27 6.55 9.72
N SER A 63 10.46 6.97 10.97
CA SER A 63 11.77 7.04 11.63
C SER A 63 12.12 5.82 12.47
N ASN A 64 11.13 5.02 12.87
CA ASN A 64 11.29 3.94 13.87
C ASN A 64 11.10 2.54 13.26
N ILE A 65 11.39 2.37 11.98
CA ILE A 65 11.19 1.09 11.30
C ILE A 65 12.02 -0.06 11.90
N ASP A 66 13.13 0.26 12.57
CA ASP A 66 13.98 -0.75 13.24
C ASP A 66 13.26 -1.43 14.43
N GLU A 67 12.25 -0.78 15.00
CA GLU A 67 11.45 -1.32 16.11
C GLU A 67 10.46 -2.41 15.67
N ILE A 68 10.30 -2.60 14.35
CA ILE A 68 9.40 -3.59 13.76
C ILE A 68 9.66 -5.02 14.26
N SER A 69 10.92 -5.31 14.62
CA SER A 69 11.37 -6.60 15.16
C SER A 69 10.85 -6.88 16.58
N ASN A 70 10.54 -5.83 17.34
CA ASN A 70 10.09 -5.90 18.73
C ASN A 70 8.58 -5.69 18.89
N ALA A 71 7.89 -5.30 17.82
CA ALA A 71 6.46 -5.03 17.84
C ALA A 71 5.63 -6.32 17.87
N SER A 72 4.47 -6.27 18.52
CA SER A 72 3.56 -7.42 18.61
C SER A 72 2.89 -7.70 17.26
N SER A 73 3.03 -8.91 16.74
CA SER A 73 2.36 -9.35 15.52
C SER A 73 0.93 -9.83 15.79
N ASP A 74 -0.02 -9.42 14.95
CA ASP A 74 -1.29 -10.12 14.76
C ASP A 74 -1.07 -11.29 13.78
N ASN A 75 -1.19 -12.50 14.32
CA ASN A 75 -1.02 -13.74 13.60
C ASN A 75 -2.24 -14.17 12.75
N LYS A 76 -3.28 -13.33 12.64
CA LYS A 76 -4.45 -13.55 11.77
C LYS A 76 -4.26 -13.05 10.34
N GLU A 77 -3.38 -12.06 10.15
CA GLU A 77 -3.20 -11.40 8.86
C GLU A 77 -1.78 -11.60 8.35
N HIS A 78 -1.65 -12.15 7.15
CA HIS A 78 -0.36 -12.43 6.55
C HIS A 78 -0.20 -11.72 5.20
N PHE A 79 0.97 -11.13 4.96
CA PHE A 79 1.31 -10.33 3.78
C PHE A 79 0.98 -11.04 2.45
N LYS A 80 1.24 -12.36 2.38
CA LYS A 80 0.93 -13.17 1.19
C LYS A 80 -0.56 -13.17 0.85
N ASP A 81 -1.44 -13.14 1.85
CA ASP A 81 -2.90 -13.14 1.63
C ASP A 81 -3.38 -11.79 1.09
N TRP A 82 -2.63 -10.72 1.36
CA TRP A 82 -2.92 -9.39 0.84
C TRP A 82 -2.49 -9.30 -0.63
N ILE A 83 -1.26 -9.69 -0.95
CA ILE A 83 -0.71 -9.51 -2.30
C ILE A 83 -1.34 -10.42 -3.37
N THR A 84 -1.98 -11.54 -2.98
CA THR A 84 -2.76 -12.37 -3.92
C THR A 84 -3.95 -11.61 -4.50
N ASN A 85 -4.39 -10.54 -3.83
CA ASN A 85 -5.48 -9.68 -4.25
C ASN A 85 -5.02 -8.45 -5.07
N TYR A 86 -3.74 -8.40 -5.46
CA TYR A 86 -3.13 -7.27 -6.16
C TYR A 86 -2.71 -7.58 -7.59
N ASN A 87 -2.85 -6.55 -8.43
CA ASN A 87 -2.32 -6.50 -9.79
C ASN A 87 -1.10 -5.57 -9.79
N PHE A 88 0.10 -6.13 -10.01
CA PHE A 88 1.33 -5.35 -10.11
C PHE A 88 1.50 -4.73 -11.50
N LEU A 89 2.08 -3.53 -11.56
CA LEU A 89 2.35 -2.85 -12.83
C LEU A 89 3.44 -3.55 -13.65
N SER A 90 4.39 -4.21 -12.98
CA SER A 90 5.43 -5.05 -13.59
C SER A 90 5.54 -6.36 -12.81
N SER A 91 6.10 -7.41 -13.44
CA SER A 91 6.32 -8.70 -12.79
C SER A 91 7.00 -8.53 -11.43
N ASP A 92 6.41 -9.15 -10.42
CA ASP A 92 6.98 -9.20 -9.08
C ASP A 92 8.22 -10.09 -9.09
N ASN A 93 9.37 -9.54 -8.73
CA ASN A 93 10.61 -10.31 -8.56
C ASN A 93 10.82 -10.54 -7.07
N THR A 94 9.94 -11.34 -6.45
CA THR A 94 10.02 -11.72 -5.04
C THR A 94 10.97 -12.92 -4.85
N GLU A 95 12.27 -12.70 -5.05
CA GLU A 95 13.30 -13.72 -4.76
C GLU A 95 14.17 -13.40 -3.54
N ALA A 96 13.97 -12.27 -2.87
CA ALA A 96 14.78 -11.89 -1.70
C ALA A 96 14.09 -12.24 -0.36
N SER A 97 14.92 -12.62 0.62
CA SER A 97 14.56 -12.61 2.05
C SER A 97 14.49 -11.16 2.52
N TYR A 98 13.33 -10.71 2.98
CA TYR A 98 13.12 -9.35 3.48
C TYR A 98 13.03 -9.33 5.01
N ASP A 99 13.53 -8.26 5.62
CA ASP A 99 13.46 -8.04 7.07
C ASP A 99 12.07 -7.54 7.51
N ALA A 100 11.35 -6.91 6.58
CA ALA A 100 9.98 -6.46 6.76
C ALA A 100 9.26 -6.30 5.41
N TYR A 101 7.94 -6.28 5.47
CA TYR A 101 7.08 -5.94 4.34
C TYR A 101 6.21 -4.75 4.73
N VAL A 102 6.01 -3.81 3.81
CA VAL A 102 5.18 -2.63 4.03
C VAL A 102 4.26 -2.44 2.85
N ILE A 103 2.98 -2.26 3.11
CA ILE A 103 1.97 -1.88 2.11
C ILE A 103 1.56 -0.45 2.42
N ILE A 104 1.71 0.45 1.46
CA ILE A 104 1.37 1.87 1.60
C ILE A 104 0.22 2.17 0.66
N ASN A 105 -0.91 2.56 1.23
CA ASN A 105 -2.09 2.97 0.48
C ASN A 105 -1.91 4.39 -0.07
N TRP A 106 -2.25 4.60 -1.33
CA TRP A 106 -2.30 5.91 -1.96
C TRP A 106 -3.39 5.96 -3.03
N ALA A 107 -3.77 7.16 -3.46
CA ALA A 107 -4.70 7.39 -4.57
C ALA A 107 -4.40 8.73 -5.24
N MET A 108 -4.74 8.86 -6.51
CA MET A 108 -4.58 10.08 -7.30
C MET A 108 -5.71 11.08 -7.02
N PHE A 109 -6.91 10.58 -6.71
CA PHE A 109 -8.13 11.40 -6.61
C PHE A 109 -8.58 11.68 -5.16
N VAL A 110 -7.69 11.50 -4.17
CA VAL A 110 -7.92 11.94 -2.79
C VAL A 110 -7.41 13.37 -2.57
N ASP A 111 -8.06 14.10 -1.66
CA ASP A 111 -7.75 15.51 -1.43
C ASP A 111 -6.29 15.78 -0.98
N GLY A 112 -5.72 16.85 -1.55
CA GLY A 112 -4.72 17.73 -0.93
C GLY A 112 -3.31 17.18 -0.71
N MET A 113 -3.10 16.41 0.37
CA MET A 113 -1.78 16.08 0.95
C MET A 113 -1.57 14.59 1.24
N ASN A 114 -2.59 13.76 0.98
CA ASN A 114 -2.57 12.36 1.37
C ASN A 114 -1.62 11.54 0.49
N ASP A 115 -1.56 11.84 -0.82
CA ASP A 115 -0.62 11.21 -1.75
C ASP A 115 0.84 11.60 -1.46
N ASP A 116 1.08 12.88 -1.14
CA ASP A 116 2.39 13.38 -0.70
C ASP A 116 2.86 12.66 0.58
N THR A 117 1.95 12.41 1.53
CA THR A 117 2.27 11.69 2.77
C THR A 117 2.65 10.24 2.49
N SER A 118 1.84 9.52 1.70
CA SER A 118 2.15 8.14 1.29
C SER A 118 3.49 8.06 0.55
N TYR A 119 3.79 9.03 -0.32
CA TYR A 119 5.07 9.06 -1.02
C TYR A 119 6.26 9.39 -0.10
N ASN A 120 6.09 10.28 0.88
CA ASN A 120 7.13 10.57 1.87
C ASN A 120 7.47 9.32 2.71
N TRP A 121 6.47 8.51 3.06
CA TRP A 121 6.68 7.21 3.70
C TRP A 121 7.44 6.25 2.80
N TYR A 122 7.02 6.10 1.54
CA TYR A 122 7.73 5.28 0.55
C TYR A 122 9.20 5.68 0.46
N LYS A 123 9.47 6.99 0.30
CA LYS A 123 10.83 7.52 0.19
C LYS A 123 11.66 7.28 1.45
N SER A 124 11.05 7.39 2.63
CA SER A 124 11.74 7.15 3.90
C SER A 124 12.18 5.69 4.03
N LEU A 125 11.28 4.76 3.73
CA LEU A 125 11.56 3.32 3.74
C LEU A 125 12.58 2.93 2.67
N LYS A 126 12.47 3.50 1.46
CA LYS A 126 13.39 3.19 0.35
C LYS A 126 14.81 3.66 0.61
N ASN A 127 14.98 4.72 1.41
CA ASN A 127 16.30 5.25 1.79
C ASN A 127 16.85 4.63 3.08
N ASN A 128 16.11 3.75 3.75
CA ASN A 128 16.62 3.00 4.90
C ASN A 128 17.74 2.06 4.42
N LYS A 129 18.87 2.05 5.13
CA LYS A 129 20.06 1.25 4.79
C LYS A 129 20.28 0.06 5.71
N ASP A 130 19.51 -0.01 6.79
CA ASP A 130 19.71 -0.95 7.88
C ASP A 130 18.83 -2.20 7.69
N LEU A 131 17.69 -2.07 7.01
CA LEU A 131 16.74 -3.15 6.73
C LEU A 131 16.50 -3.32 5.23
N ASN A 132 16.43 -4.58 4.79
CA ASN A 132 15.92 -4.93 3.47
C ASN A 132 14.39 -5.02 3.50
N ILE A 133 13.71 -3.93 3.10
CA ILE A 133 12.26 -3.80 3.19
C ILE A 133 11.59 -4.04 1.84
N ARG A 134 10.60 -4.94 1.80
CA ARG A 134 9.69 -5.05 0.64
C ARG A 134 8.59 -4.00 0.76
N ILE A 135 8.55 -3.04 -0.16
CA ILE A 135 7.54 -1.99 -0.17
C ILE A 135 6.56 -2.24 -1.32
N ILE A 136 5.26 -2.21 -1.04
CA ILE A 136 4.17 -2.18 -2.03
C ILE A 136 3.47 -0.83 -1.94
N PHE A 137 3.51 -0.06 -3.02
CA PHE A 137 2.84 1.23 -3.17
C PHE A 137 1.48 1.00 -3.85
N LEU A 138 0.47 0.70 -3.03
CA LEU A 138 -0.85 0.24 -3.45
C LEU A 138 -1.76 1.42 -3.81
N ASN A 139 -2.09 1.52 -5.10
CA ASN A 139 -3.05 2.48 -5.60
C ASN A 139 -4.49 1.97 -5.39
N LEU A 140 -5.30 2.77 -4.71
CA LEU A 140 -6.69 2.47 -4.39
C LEU A 140 -7.70 3.20 -5.27
N ASP A 141 -7.25 3.89 -6.34
CA ASP A 141 -8.18 4.46 -7.31
C ASP A 141 -8.97 3.33 -8.00
N ILE A 142 -10.20 3.63 -8.38
CA ILE A 142 -11.02 2.74 -9.20
C ILE A 142 -10.34 2.57 -10.56
N GLN A 143 -10.14 1.31 -10.98
CA GLN A 143 -9.48 1.01 -12.25
C GLN A 143 -10.49 0.76 -13.37
N GLU A 144 -10.21 1.29 -14.56
CA GLU A 144 -11.08 1.12 -15.74
C GLU A 144 -11.27 -0.37 -16.11
N ASN A 145 -10.27 -1.21 -15.83
CA ASN A 145 -10.31 -2.63 -16.15
C ASN A 145 -11.23 -3.45 -15.23
N TRP A 146 -11.80 -2.87 -14.17
CA TRP A 146 -12.71 -3.56 -13.24
C TRP A 146 -14.10 -3.85 -13.81
N LYS A 147 -14.40 -3.43 -15.05
CA LYS A 147 -15.65 -3.71 -15.78
C LYS A 147 -16.90 -3.54 -14.88
N LEU A 148 -17.02 -2.36 -14.27
CA LEU A 148 -18.10 -2.07 -13.32
C LEU A 148 -19.48 -2.26 -13.95
N SER A 149 -20.36 -2.99 -13.26
CA SER A 149 -21.79 -3.00 -13.57
C SER A 149 -22.41 -1.63 -13.31
N ASP A 150 -23.59 -1.37 -13.86
CA ASP A 150 -24.30 -0.10 -13.62
C ASP A 150 -24.68 0.04 -12.14
N ASP A 151 -25.03 -1.05 -11.45
CA ASP A 151 -25.25 -1.05 -10.01
C ASP A 151 -23.99 -0.64 -9.23
N ASN A 152 -22.80 -1.12 -9.64
CA ASN A 152 -21.55 -0.74 -9.00
C ASN A 152 -21.21 0.74 -9.24
N LYS A 153 -21.52 1.29 -10.44
CA LYS A 153 -21.32 2.71 -10.73
C LYS A 153 -22.21 3.60 -9.86
N LYS A 154 -23.46 3.20 -9.62
CA LYS A 154 -24.38 3.92 -8.72
C LYS A 154 -23.88 3.95 -7.29
N VAL A 155 -23.43 2.81 -6.78
CA VAL A 155 -22.88 2.70 -5.41
C VAL A 155 -21.64 3.59 -5.25
N LEU A 156 -20.83 3.73 -6.30
CA LEU A 156 -19.60 4.53 -6.31
C LEU A 156 -19.81 6.01 -6.71
N GLY A 157 -21.05 6.42 -7.01
CA GLY A 157 -21.36 7.80 -7.40
C GLY A 157 -20.75 8.25 -8.73
N LEU A 158 -20.56 7.32 -9.68
CA LEU A 158 -19.94 7.58 -10.99
C LEU A 158 -20.96 7.86 -12.11
N GLU A 159 -22.22 8.20 -11.76
CA GLU A 159 -23.32 8.53 -12.68
C GLU A 159 -23.61 10.04 -12.75
#